data_AF-A0A7S2AJM3-F1
#
_entry.id   AF-A0A7S2AJM3-F1
#
_cell.length_a   1.000
_cell.length_b   1.000
_cell.length_c   1.000
_cell.angle_alpha   90.00
_cell.angle_beta   90.00
_cell.angle_gamma   90.00
#
_symmetry.space_group_name_H-M   'P 1'
#
loop_
_entity.id
_entity.type
_entity.pdbx_description
1 polymer ?
#
loop_
_entity_poly.entity_id
_entity_poly.type
_entity_poly.pdbx_seq_one_letter_code
_entity_poly.pdbx_strand_id
1 'polypeptide(L)'
;LWLTTFMATDFGDLEAADAVRLTWNVWPASRVEATKCTLPFAALYSPCRALPSMPVLPYDPIACKNCGAVLNPYARVDFHGKIWICPFCYTRSHFPPHYAAISEQNLPAELFPSYCTIEYTLTQQNTAMATSSGPAPPCYVFIIDTCVSEEELNALKTSMLQAIETMPETTLVGLVTYGTNVHVHELGFESCFKSYVFRGSKETFDVKEVQEQLGVLGAAPAAAPAAPAAPGQRAPPPASK
;
A
#
# COMPACT_ATOMS: atom_id res chain seq x y z
N LEU A 1 -42.21 26.83 -6.97
CA LEU A 1 -42.28 25.40 -7.38
C LEU A 1 -40.91 24.75 -7.63
N TRP A 2 -39.78 25.46 -7.52
CA TRP A 2 -38.42 24.89 -7.73
C TRP A 2 -37.61 24.69 -6.44
N LEU A 3 -38.27 24.52 -5.29
CA LEU A 3 -37.59 24.37 -3.98
C LEU A 3 -38.03 23.13 -3.19
N THR A 4 -38.85 22.25 -3.77
CA THR A 4 -39.45 21.10 -3.06
C THR A 4 -39.04 19.74 -3.61
N THR A 5 -37.96 19.67 -4.40
CA THR A 5 -37.36 18.39 -4.83
C THR A 5 -35.84 18.50 -4.91
N PHE A 6 -35.21 19.18 -3.94
CA PHE A 6 -33.96 18.63 -3.44
C PHE A 6 -34.39 17.38 -2.68
N MET A 7 -34.42 16.23 -3.37
CA MET A 7 -34.30 14.97 -2.66
C MET A 7 -33.06 15.14 -1.80
N ALA A 8 -33.25 15.23 -0.49
CA ALA A 8 -32.14 15.24 0.44
C ALA A 8 -31.46 13.90 0.26
N THR A 9 -30.47 13.82 -0.63
CA THR A 9 -29.50 12.74 -0.56
C THR A 9 -28.95 12.83 0.84
N ASP A 10 -29.24 11.82 1.66
CA ASP A 10 -28.73 11.80 3.00
C ASP A 10 -27.21 11.88 2.90
N PHE A 11 -26.60 12.84 3.58
CA PHE A 11 -25.14 12.94 3.59
C PHE A 11 -24.53 11.67 4.19
N GLY A 12 -25.28 10.96 5.05
CA GLY A 12 -24.93 9.63 5.53
C GLY A 12 -24.83 8.60 4.42
N ASP A 13 -25.74 8.61 3.45
CA ASP A 13 -25.72 7.67 2.32
C ASP A 13 -24.53 7.92 1.39
N LEU A 14 -24.20 9.20 1.13
CA LEU A 14 -23.01 9.57 0.33
C LEU A 14 -21.71 9.15 1.03
N GLU A 15 -21.61 9.40 2.33
CA GLU A 15 -20.44 8.99 3.12
C GLU A 15 -20.35 7.46 3.22
N ALA A 16 -21.48 6.76 3.30
CA ALA A 16 -21.54 5.31 3.33
C ALA A 16 -21.16 4.67 1.98
N ALA A 17 -21.34 5.38 0.87
CA ALA A 17 -20.99 4.90 -0.46
C ALA A 17 -19.49 5.05 -0.76
N ASP A 18 -18.91 6.23 -0.52
CA ASP A 18 -17.55 6.58 -0.99
C ASP A 18 -16.58 6.95 0.14
N ALA A 19 -17.00 6.91 1.41
CA ALA A 19 -16.17 7.33 2.55
C ALA A 19 -15.70 8.80 2.47
N VAL A 20 -16.43 9.64 1.73
CA VAL A 20 -16.13 11.06 1.51
C VAL A 20 -17.26 11.91 2.04
N ARG A 21 -16.90 12.96 2.80
CA ARG A 21 -17.81 14.02 3.20
C ARG A 21 -17.28 15.37 2.78
N LEU A 22 -18.03 16.06 1.91
CA LEU A 22 -17.67 17.39 1.42
C LEU A 22 -18.28 18.49 2.30
N THR A 23 -17.58 19.62 2.43
CA THR A 23 -18.17 20.84 3.00
C THR A 23 -19.26 21.41 2.09
N TRP A 24 -19.10 21.23 0.78
CA TRP A 24 -20.05 21.65 -0.25
C TRP A 24 -20.22 20.53 -1.30
N ASN A 25 -21.43 19.96 -1.42
CA ASN A 25 -21.77 18.98 -2.45
C ASN A 25 -22.22 19.62 -3.77
N VAL A 26 -22.45 20.94 -3.77
CA VAL A 26 -22.72 21.74 -4.97
C VAL A 26 -21.72 22.87 -4.99
N TRP A 27 -20.93 22.93 -6.04
CA TRP A 27 -19.85 23.91 -6.16
C TRP A 27 -20.35 25.17 -6.86
N PRO A 28 -19.83 26.36 -6.50
CA PRO A 28 -20.14 27.60 -7.20
C PRO A 28 -19.67 27.53 -8.65
N ALA A 29 -20.49 28.04 -9.57
CA ALA A 29 -20.19 28.01 -11.00
C ALA A 29 -19.14 29.05 -11.41
N SER A 30 -18.87 30.04 -10.54
CA SER A 30 -17.90 31.11 -10.81
C SER A 30 -16.96 31.37 -9.64
N ARG A 31 -15.77 31.90 -9.96
CA ARG A 31 -14.79 32.31 -8.94
C ARG A 31 -15.33 33.40 -8.01
N VAL A 32 -16.18 34.30 -8.52
CA VAL A 32 -16.80 35.38 -7.73
C VAL A 32 -17.75 34.80 -6.68
N GLU A 33 -18.56 33.81 -7.04
CA GLU A 33 -19.41 33.10 -6.08
C GLU A 33 -18.57 32.31 -5.07
N ALA A 34 -17.49 31.65 -5.53
CA ALA A 34 -16.58 30.94 -4.65
C ALA A 34 -15.94 31.85 -3.58
N THR A 35 -15.60 33.10 -3.91
CA THR A 35 -15.08 34.05 -2.92
C THR A 35 -16.09 34.47 -1.86
N LYS A 36 -17.39 34.24 -2.09
CA LYS A 36 -18.46 34.50 -1.12
C LYS A 36 -18.71 33.31 -0.19
N CYS A 37 -18.19 32.13 -0.52
CA CYS A 37 -18.28 30.95 0.35
C CYS A 37 -17.37 31.16 1.57
N THR A 38 -17.98 31.29 2.74
CA THR A 38 -17.26 31.53 4.01
C THR A 38 -16.56 30.27 4.52
N LEU A 39 -17.10 29.09 4.20
CA LEU A 39 -16.47 27.80 4.49
C LEU A 39 -15.60 27.35 3.31
N PRO A 40 -14.40 26.82 3.56
CA PRO A 40 -13.53 26.32 2.51
C PRO A 40 -14.13 25.10 1.80
N PHE A 41 -13.75 24.90 0.54
CA PHE A 41 -14.00 23.66 -0.18
C PHE A 41 -13.04 22.59 0.33
N ALA A 42 -13.56 21.63 1.08
CA ALA A 42 -12.78 20.58 1.71
C ALA A 42 -13.53 19.25 1.68
N ALA A 43 -12.77 18.17 1.76
CA ALA A 43 -13.26 16.81 1.86
C ALA A 43 -12.66 16.15 3.09
N LEU A 44 -13.48 15.51 3.90
CA LEU A 44 -13.04 14.50 4.85
C LEU A 44 -13.12 13.15 4.13
N TYR A 45 -11.97 12.51 3.92
CA TYR A 45 -11.85 11.26 3.18
C TYR A 45 -11.20 10.20 4.06
N SER A 46 -11.76 8.99 4.06
CA SER A 46 -11.22 7.83 4.78
C SER A 46 -10.78 6.75 3.78
N PRO A 47 -9.52 6.77 3.30
CA PRO A 47 -9.07 5.91 2.19
C PRO A 47 -9.22 4.41 2.44
N CYS A 48 -9.02 3.97 3.68
CA CYS A 48 -9.06 2.56 4.06
C CYS A 48 -10.36 2.20 4.82
N ARG A 49 -11.44 2.97 4.61
CA ARG A 49 -12.74 2.64 5.23
C ARG A 49 -13.26 1.34 4.61
N ALA A 50 -13.64 0.39 5.46
CA ALA A 50 -14.31 -0.82 5.01
C ALA A 50 -15.71 -0.45 4.47
N LEU A 51 -15.92 -0.70 3.19
CA LEU A 51 -17.18 -0.43 2.49
C LEU A 51 -17.78 -1.78 2.04
N PRO A 52 -18.98 -2.18 2.54
CA PRO A 52 -19.54 -3.51 2.26
C PRO A 52 -19.76 -3.83 0.78
N SER A 53 -19.98 -2.82 -0.05
CA SER A 53 -20.26 -2.94 -1.49
C SER A 53 -19.05 -2.67 -2.39
N MET A 54 -17.85 -2.47 -1.82
CA MET A 54 -16.64 -2.15 -2.59
C MET A 54 -16.05 -3.42 -3.22
N PRO A 55 -15.97 -3.51 -4.56
CA PRO A 55 -15.33 -4.65 -5.21
C PRO A 55 -13.80 -4.54 -5.12
N VAL A 56 -13.16 -5.70 -4.99
CA VAL A 56 -11.70 -5.86 -5.12
C VAL A 56 -11.41 -6.49 -6.48
N LEU A 57 -10.71 -5.76 -7.34
CA LEU A 57 -10.41 -6.15 -8.71
C LEU A 57 -9.06 -6.86 -8.79
N PRO A 58 -8.98 -8.11 -9.29
CA PRO A 58 -7.76 -8.92 -9.29
C PRO A 58 -6.83 -8.61 -10.48
N TYR A 59 -6.70 -7.34 -10.84
CA TYR A 59 -5.92 -6.88 -11.99
C TYR A 59 -5.44 -5.43 -11.79
N ASP A 60 -4.48 -5.02 -12.62
CA ASP A 60 -3.90 -3.68 -12.53
C ASP A 60 -4.83 -2.59 -13.10
N PRO A 61 -4.84 -1.38 -12.50
CA PRO A 61 -5.67 -0.27 -12.95
C PRO A 61 -5.25 0.25 -14.34
N ILE A 62 -6.24 0.65 -15.14
CA ILE A 62 -6.00 1.33 -16.42
C ILE A 62 -5.76 2.82 -16.16
N ALA A 63 -4.51 3.26 -16.23
CA ALA A 63 -4.13 4.65 -16.07
C ALA A 63 -4.13 5.44 -17.40
N CYS A 64 -4.53 6.70 -17.34
CA CYS A 64 -4.41 7.64 -18.45
C CYS A 64 -2.94 7.94 -18.74
N LYS A 65 -2.51 7.76 -19.99
CA LYS A 65 -1.10 7.98 -20.41
C LYS A 65 -0.62 9.43 -20.26
N ASN A 66 -1.53 10.40 -20.22
CA ASN A 66 -1.18 11.83 -20.15
C ASN A 66 -1.14 12.37 -18.72
N CYS A 67 -2.12 12.02 -17.87
CA CYS A 67 -2.24 12.59 -16.51
C CYS A 67 -2.16 11.57 -15.38
N GLY A 68 -2.04 10.27 -15.66
CA GLY A 68 -1.99 9.21 -14.66
C GLY A 68 -3.32 8.88 -13.98
N ALA A 69 -4.40 9.62 -14.25
CA ALA A 69 -5.71 9.33 -13.68
C ALA A 69 -6.21 7.93 -14.08
N VAL A 70 -6.81 7.21 -13.13
CA VAL A 70 -7.32 5.85 -13.34
C VAL A 70 -8.70 5.90 -13.99
N LEU A 71 -8.99 4.90 -14.83
CA LEU A 71 -10.32 4.65 -15.40
C LEU A 71 -11.36 4.60 -14.28
N ASN A 72 -12.48 5.28 -14.48
CA ASN A 72 -13.55 5.41 -13.51
C ASN A 72 -14.90 5.62 -14.22
N PRO A 73 -16.03 5.54 -13.51
CA PRO A 73 -17.37 5.58 -14.13
C PRO A 73 -17.70 6.89 -14.86
N TYR A 74 -16.95 7.96 -14.62
CA TYR A 74 -17.14 9.25 -15.28
C TYR A 74 -16.43 9.37 -16.63
N ALA A 75 -15.64 8.36 -17.01
CA ALA A 75 -15.00 8.31 -18.33
C ALA A 75 -16.04 8.09 -19.44
N ARG A 76 -15.90 8.81 -20.56
CA ARG A 76 -16.73 8.55 -21.74
C ARG A 76 -16.10 7.45 -22.58
N VAL A 77 -16.91 6.47 -22.97
CA VAL A 77 -16.43 5.27 -23.69
C VAL A 77 -17.02 5.20 -25.09
N ASP A 78 -16.15 5.00 -26.07
CA ASP A 78 -16.50 4.60 -27.43
C ASP A 78 -16.24 3.09 -27.58
N PHE A 79 -17.32 2.31 -27.57
CA PHE A 79 -17.28 0.85 -27.69
C PHE A 79 -16.89 0.37 -29.09
N HIS A 80 -17.10 1.18 -30.13
CA HIS A 80 -16.73 0.82 -31.50
C HIS A 80 -15.23 1.00 -31.70
N GLY A 81 -14.70 2.16 -31.33
CA GLY A 81 -13.28 2.45 -31.40
C GLY A 81 -12.42 1.79 -30.31
N LYS A 82 -13.06 1.20 -29.28
CA LYS A 82 -12.40 0.69 -28.06
C LYS A 82 -11.52 1.76 -27.43
N ILE A 83 -12.08 2.96 -27.29
CA ILE A 83 -11.41 4.15 -26.76
C ILE A 83 -12.18 4.63 -25.53
N TRP A 84 -11.47 5.11 -24.53
CA TRP A 84 -12.04 5.90 -23.44
C TRP A 84 -11.44 7.30 -23.41
N ILE A 85 -12.24 8.26 -22.95
CA ILE A 85 -11.89 9.66 -22.81
C ILE A 85 -11.78 9.97 -21.33
N CYS A 86 -10.58 10.34 -20.89
CA CYS A 86 -10.32 10.68 -19.49
C CYS A 86 -11.17 11.88 -19.05
N PRO A 87 -11.90 11.80 -17.92
CA PRO A 87 -12.75 12.90 -17.46
C PRO A 87 -11.95 14.11 -16.95
N PHE A 88 -10.66 13.94 -16.64
CA PHE A 88 -9.82 15.02 -16.12
C PHE A 88 -9.11 15.81 -17.21
N CYS A 89 -8.43 15.13 -18.14
CA CYS A 89 -7.60 15.78 -19.16
C CYS A 89 -8.16 15.63 -20.59
N TYR A 90 -9.32 14.98 -20.76
CA TYR A 90 -9.98 14.73 -22.04
C TYR A 90 -9.14 13.99 -23.10
N THR A 91 -8.01 13.39 -22.70
CA THR A 91 -7.17 12.60 -23.58
C THR A 91 -7.87 11.29 -23.95
N ARG A 92 -7.83 10.94 -25.23
CA ARG A 92 -8.32 9.66 -25.76
C ARG A 92 -7.26 8.58 -25.55
N SER A 93 -7.64 7.48 -24.93
CA SER A 93 -6.77 6.33 -24.70
C SER A 93 -7.46 5.06 -25.20
N HIS A 94 -6.71 4.20 -25.89
CA HIS A 94 -7.22 2.88 -26.27
C HIS A 94 -7.29 1.96 -25.05
N PHE A 95 -8.30 1.10 -25.01
CA PHE A 95 -8.34 0.02 -24.04
C PHE A 95 -7.22 -0.99 -24.29
N PRO A 96 -6.66 -1.61 -23.24
CA PRO A 96 -5.74 -2.72 -23.38
C PRO A 96 -6.37 -3.94 -24.09
N PRO A 97 -5.55 -4.88 -24.62
CA PRO A 97 -6.06 -6.06 -25.32
C PRO A 97 -7.03 -6.94 -24.51
N HIS A 98 -6.86 -7.01 -23.18
CA HIS A 98 -7.74 -7.80 -22.32
C HIS A 98 -9.16 -7.21 -22.19
N TYR A 99 -9.38 -5.97 -22.64
CA TYR A 99 -10.69 -5.31 -22.70
C TYR A 99 -11.28 -5.36 -24.13
N ALA A 100 -10.75 -6.19 -25.04
CA ALA A 100 -11.22 -6.27 -26.43
C ALA A 100 -12.73 -6.58 -26.56
N ALA A 101 -13.29 -7.32 -25.61
CA ALA A 101 -14.70 -7.71 -25.57
C ALA A 101 -15.63 -6.66 -24.91
N ILE A 102 -15.13 -5.47 -24.56
CA ILE A 102 -15.94 -4.42 -23.91
C ILE A 102 -17.12 -4.00 -24.80
N SER A 103 -18.31 -3.93 -24.23
CA SER A 103 -19.53 -3.47 -24.88
C SER A 103 -20.49 -2.88 -23.84
N GLU A 104 -21.61 -2.30 -24.27
CA GLU A 104 -22.64 -1.80 -23.34
C GLU A 104 -23.18 -2.90 -22.41
N GLN A 105 -23.24 -4.15 -22.89
CA GLN A 105 -23.69 -5.30 -22.12
C GLN A 105 -22.56 -5.99 -21.34
N ASN A 106 -21.30 -5.68 -21.66
CA ASN A 106 -20.11 -6.26 -21.03
C ASN A 106 -19.17 -5.14 -20.58
N LEU A 107 -19.59 -4.43 -19.54
CA LEU A 107 -18.84 -3.36 -18.93
C LEU A 107 -17.86 -3.92 -17.89
N PRO A 108 -16.60 -3.44 -17.86
CA PRO A 108 -15.69 -3.70 -16.77
C PRO A 108 -16.19 -3.04 -15.48
N ALA A 109 -15.73 -3.56 -14.34
CA ALA A 109 -16.21 -3.14 -13.04
C ALA A 109 -16.01 -1.62 -12.81
N GLU A 110 -14.88 -1.09 -13.25
CA GLU A 110 -14.50 0.34 -13.11
C GLU A 110 -15.46 1.31 -13.79
N LEU A 111 -16.34 0.83 -14.67
CA LEU A 111 -17.28 1.66 -15.41
C LEU A 111 -18.72 1.54 -14.88
N PHE A 112 -18.99 0.68 -13.89
CA PHE A 112 -20.30 0.66 -13.27
C PHE A 112 -20.53 1.94 -12.46
N PRO A 113 -21.66 2.65 -12.65
CA PRO A 113 -21.95 3.88 -11.90
C PRO A 113 -21.99 3.71 -10.39
N SER A 114 -22.22 2.49 -9.89
CA SER A 114 -22.21 2.17 -8.46
C SER A 114 -20.82 1.95 -7.89
N TYR A 115 -19.78 1.83 -8.73
CA TYR A 115 -18.41 1.49 -8.35
C TYR A 115 -17.49 2.71 -8.48
N CYS A 116 -17.84 3.78 -7.76
CA CYS A 116 -17.02 5.00 -7.66
C CYS A 116 -15.79 4.79 -6.75
N THR A 117 -15.92 3.89 -5.79
CA THR A 117 -14.84 3.46 -4.89
C THR A 117 -14.61 1.96 -5.06
N ILE A 118 -13.38 1.60 -5.44
CA ILE A 118 -12.96 0.22 -5.76
C ILE A 118 -11.51 0.02 -5.30
N GLU A 119 -11.13 -1.23 -5.04
CA GLU A 119 -9.77 -1.60 -4.68
C GLU A 119 -9.15 -2.48 -5.77
N TYR A 120 -7.85 -2.34 -6.02
CA TYR A 120 -7.12 -3.16 -6.98
C TYR A 120 -6.11 -4.04 -6.25
N THR A 121 -6.12 -5.34 -6.55
CA THR A 121 -5.02 -6.22 -6.20
C THR A 121 -3.97 -6.13 -7.30
N LEU A 122 -2.92 -5.35 -7.06
CA LEU A 122 -1.84 -5.16 -8.03
C LEU A 122 -1.08 -6.46 -8.27
N THR A 123 -0.70 -6.70 -9.52
CA THR A 123 0.19 -7.84 -9.83
C THR A 123 1.61 -7.53 -9.34
N GLN A 124 2.35 -8.55 -8.87
CA GLN A 124 3.67 -8.38 -8.22
C GLN A 124 4.70 -7.59 -9.04
N GLN A 125 4.49 -7.45 -10.35
CA GLN A 125 5.35 -6.70 -11.25
C GLN A 125 5.31 -5.18 -11.03
N ASN A 126 4.23 -4.64 -10.45
CA ASN A 126 4.01 -3.20 -10.31
C ASN A 126 4.26 -2.70 -8.87
N THR A 127 4.42 -3.61 -7.91
CA THR A 127 4.89 -3.31 -6.56
C THR A 127 6.41 -3.13 -6.59
N ALA A 128 6.92 -2.00 -7.10
CA ALA A 128 8.35 -1.71 -7.14
C ALA A 128 9.04 -1.55 -5.75
N MET A 129 8.32 -1.86 -4.66
CA MET A 129 8.88 -2.09 -3.31
C MET A 129 8.92 -3.57 -2.89
N ALA A 130 8.38 -4.47 -3.71
CA ALA A 130 8.65 -5.90 -3.57
C ALA A 130 10.03 -6.14 -4.16
N THR A 131 11.00 -6.35 -3.28
CA THR A 131 12.23 -7.09 -3.58
C THR A 131 11.91 -8.30 -4.48
N SER A 132 12.90 -8.82 -5.22
CA SER A 132 12.79 -9.95 -6.18
C SER A 132 12.17 -11.27 -5.66
N SER A 133 11.59 -11.28 -4.47
CA SER A 133 11.03 -12.40 -3.71
C SER A 133 9.58 -12.19 -3.21
N GLY A 134 8.84 -11.19 -3.72
CA GLY A 134 7.45 -10.91 -3.28
C GLY A 134 7.35 -9.82 -2.21
N PRO A 135 6.14 -9.53 -1.68
CA PRO A 135 5.96 -8.50 -0.67
C PRO A 135 6.76 -8.84 0.59
N ALA A 136 7.62 -7.92 1.03
CA ALA A 136 8.41 -8.12 2.24
C ALA A 136 7.48 -8.30 3.44
N PRO A 137 7.79 -9.22 4.37
CA PRO A 137 6.98 -9.39 5.57
C PRO A 137 6.95 -8.10 6.39
N PRO A 138 5.86 -7.86 7.15
CA PRO A 138 5.82 -6.74 8.08
C PRO A 138 6.95 -6.89 9.12
N CYS A 139 7.50 -5.76 9.55
CA CYS A 139 8.55 -5.71 10.56
C CYS A 139 8.12 -4.81 11.72
N TYR A 140 8.20 -5.33 12.94
CA TYR A 140 7.94 -4.58 14.17
C TYR A 140 9.19 -4.57 15.03
N VAL A 141 9.58 -3.37 15.49
CA VAL A 141 10.68 -3.21 16.44
C VAL A 141 10.13 -2.71 17.76
N PHE A 142 10.23 -3.51 18.80
CA PHE A 142 9.86 -3.13 20.16
C PHE A 142 11.01 -2.33 20.77
N ILE A 143 10.76 -1.07 21.11
CA ILE A 143 11.71 -0.17 21.78
C ILE A 143 11.21 0.06 23.20
N ILE A 144 11.92 -0.48 24.19
CA ILE A 144 11.43 -0.58 25.58
C ILE A 144 12.33 0.20 26.53
N ASP A 145 11.71 1.07 27.33
CA ASP A 145 12.36 1.69 28.48
C ASP A 145 12.46 0.70 29.64
N THR A 146 13.65 0.60 30.24
CA THR A 146 13.91 -0.22 31.43
C THR A 146 14.02 0.60 32.71
N CYS A 147 13.99 1.93 32.62
CA CYS A 147 14.03 2.86 33.75
C CYS A 147 12.66 3.07 34.41
N VAL A 148 11.88 1.99 34.55
CA VAL A 148 10.53 2.00 35.14
C VAL A 148 10.45 1.01 36.30
N SER A 149 9.36 1.05 37.06
CA SER A 149 9.16 0.11 38.17
C SER A 149 9.03 -1.33 37.67
N GLU A 150 9.38 -2.32 38.51
CA GLU A 150 9.27 -3.73 38.13
C GLU A 150 7.84 -4.16 37.81
N GLU A 151 6.86 -3.55 38.50
CA GLU A 151 5.44 -3.81 38.28
C GLU A 151 5.00 -3.38 36.87
N GLU A 152 5.35 -2.15 36.45
CA GLU A 152 5.07 -1.65 35.10
C GLU A 152 5.81 -2.45 34.03
N LEU A 153 7.07 -2.82 34.29
CA LEU A 153 7.84 -3.63 33.35
C LEU A 153 7.24 -5.03 33.17
N ASN A 154 6.71 -5.64 34.23
CA ASN A 154 6.03 -6.93 34.16
C ASN A 154 4.68 -6.84 33.45
N ALA A 155 3.93 -5.75 33.66
CA ALA A 155 2.72 -5.48 32.89
C ALA A 155 3.04 -5.30 31.40
N LEU A 156 4.09 -4.54 31.04
CA LEU A 156 4.54 -4.35 29.67
C LEU A 156 4.95 -5.67 29.00
N LYS A 157 5.72 -6.53 29.69
CA LYS A 157 6.09 -7.86 29.18
C LYS A 157 4.86 -8.68 28.83
N THR A 158 3.83 -8.66 29.69
CA THR A 158 2.58 -9.39 29.45
C THR A 158 1.86 -8.87 28.21
N SER A 159 1.70 -7.55 28.09
CA SER A 159 1.07 -6.93 26.91
C SER A 159 1.86 -7.16 25.63
N MET A 160 3.20 -7.17 25.70
CA MET A 160 4.07 -7.43 24.56
C MET A 160 3.94 -8.88 24.08
N LEU A 161 3.91 -9.84 24.99
CA LEU A 161 3.69 -11.25 24.65
C LEU A 161 2.34 -11.45 23.95
N GLN A 162 1.28 -10.83 24.47
CA GLN A 162 -0.04 -10.85 23.82
C GLN A 162 0.01 -10.23 22.42
N ALA A 163 0.71 -9.12 22.24
CA ALA A 163 0.85 -8.51 20.91
C ALA A 163 1.56 -9.47 19.93
N ILE A 164 2.65 -10.11 20.36
CA ILE A 164 3.41 -11.06 19.54
C ILE A 164 2.54 -12.27 19.13
N GLU A 165 1.71 -12.79 20.05
CA GLU A 165 0.78 -13.90 19.76
C GLU A 165 -0.27 -13.56 18.68
N THR A 166 -0.62 -12.28 18.52
CA THR A 166 -1.55 -11.82 17.49
C THR A 166 -0.90 -11.56 16.12
N MET A 167 0.44 -11.55 16.04
CA MET A 167 1.16 -11.27 14.80
C MET A 167 1.20 -12.50 13.88
N PRO A 168 1.19 -12.31 12.54
CA PRO A 168 1.44 -13.40 11.60
C PRO A 168 2.82 -14.05 11.79
N GLU A 169 2.95 -15.36 11.56
CA GLU A 169 4.21 -16.11 11.74
C GLU A 169 5.37 -15.61 10.87
N THR A 170 5.07 -14.98 9.73
CA THR A 170 6.07 -14.43 8.81
C THR A 170 6.64 -13.08 9.26
N THR A 171 6.10 -12.51 10.33
CA THR A 171 6.45 -11.17 10.81
C THR A 171 7.86 -11.14 11.37
N LEU A 172 8.66 -10.15 10.95
CA LEU A 172 9.97 -9.91 11.52
C LEU A 172 9.81 -9.09 12.80
N VAL A 173 10.40 -9.57 13.89
CA VAL A 173 10.37 -8.87 15.18
C VAL A 173 11.80 -8.51 15.59
N GLY A 174 11.99 -7.26 16.01
CA GLY A 174 13.21 -6.78 16.64
C GLY A 174 12.95 -6.29 18.06
N LEU A 175 13.97 -6.39 18.93
CA LEU A 175 13.91 -5.90 20.30
C LEU A 175 15.08 -4.96 20.58
N VAL A 176 14.76 -3.79 21.10
CA VAL A 176 15.70 -2.80 21.62
C VAL A 176 15.26 -2.40 23.01
N THR A 177 16.15 -2.49 23.99
CA THR A 177 15.86 -2.01 25.35
C THR A 177 16.82 -0.87 25.70
N TYR A 178 16.34 0.17 26.35
CA TYR A 178 17.18 1.29 26.73
C TYR A 178 17.03 1.66 28.22
N GLY A 179 18.09 2.25 28.74
CA GLY A 179 18.17 2.86 30.07
C GLY A 179 19.32 3.86 30.05
N THR A 180 20.38 3.63 30.84
CA THR A 180 21.64 4.40 30.67
C THR A 180 22.34 4.10 29.33
N ASN A 181 22.24 2.85 28.86
CA ASN A 181 22.75 2.41 27.57
C ASN A 181 21.60 1.86 26.73
N VAL A 182 21.81 1.80 25.42
CA VAL A 182 20.89 1.19 24.47
C VAL A 182 21.39 -0.20 24.12
N HIS A 183 20.53 -1.20 24.25
CA HIS A 183 20.82 -2.60 23.95
C HIS A 183 19.99 -3.03 22.74
N VAL A 184 20.66 -3.41 21.66
CA VAL A 184 20.04 -4.03 20.48
C VAL A 184 20.20 -5.53 20.61
N HIS A 185 19.10 -6.26 20.73
CA HIS A 185 19.11 -7.70 21.01
C HIS A 185 19.18 -8.51 19.72
N GLU A 186 20.11 -9.47 19.65
CA GLU A 186 20.19 -10.43 18.56
C GLU A 186 19.29 -11.63 18.89
N LEU A 187 18.16 -11.71 18.19
CA LEU A 187 17.15 -12.76 18.38
C LEU A 187 17.47 -13.96 17.47
N GLY A 188 17.17 -15.18 17.94
CA GLY A 188 17.36 -16.41 17.15
C GLY A 188 18.69 -17.15 17.37
N PHE A 189 19.53 -16.71 18.31
CA PHE A 189 20.71 -17.46 18.74
C PHE A 189 20.38 -18.30 19.98
N GLU A 190 20.09 -19.59 19.80
CA GLU A 190 19.62 -20.46 20.89
C GLU A 190 20.68 -20.76 21.95
N SER A 191 21.97 -20.66 21.60
CA SER A 191 23.06 -21.01 22.53
C SER A 191 23.38 -19.93 23.58
N CYS A 192 23.11 -18.65 23.30
CA CYS A 192 23.23 -17.58 24.31
C CYS A 192 22.52 -16.28 23.89
N PHE A 193 22.23 -15.42 24.87
CA PHE A 193 21.70 -14.09 24.59
C PHE A 193 22.82 -13.13 24.20
N LYS A 194 22.76 -12.60 22.98
CA LYS A 194 23.72 -11.61 22.47
C LYS A 194 23.03 -10.27 22.28
N SER A 195 23.68 -9.20 22.70
CA SER A 195 23.20 -7.83 22.47
C SER A 195 24.35 -6.89 22.15
N TYR A 196 24.09 -5.90 21.29
CA TYR A 196 24.99 -4.81 20.97
C TYR A 196 24.66 -3.63 21.86
N VAL A 197 25.67 -3.11 22.56
CA VAL A 197 25.49 -2.03 23.55
C VAL A 197 26.03 -0.73 23.01
N PHE A 198 25.15 0.25 22.88
CA PHE A 198 25.49 1.60 22.46
C PHE A 198 25.40 2.54 23.67
N ARG A 199 26.36 3.47 23.78
CA ARG A 199 26.36 4.48 24.85
C ARG A 199 25.25 5.49 24.60
N GLY A 200 24.34 5.63 25.55
CA GLY A 200 23.22 6.60 25.46
C GLY A 200 23.65 8.07 25.50
N SER A 201 24.89 8.35 25.94
CA SER A 201 25.45 9.71 26.00
C SER A 201 25.98 10.25 24.67
N LYS A 202 26.04 9.44 23.61
CA LYS A 202 26.46 9.89 22.28
C LYS A 202 25.27 10.57 21.59
N GLU A 203 25.39 11.87 21.31
CA GLU A 203 24.28 12.68 20.76
C GLU A 203 23.93 12.35 19.29
N THR A 204 24.88 11.80 18.52
CA THR A 204 24.65 11.44 17.11
C THR A 204 25.29 10.09 16.78
N PHE A 205 24.52 9.24 16.09
CA PHE A 205 24.99 7.98 15.51
C PHE A 205 24.93 8.12 13.99
N ASP A 206 26.03 7.84 13.28
CA ASP A 206 25.98 7.72 11.83
C ASP A 206 25.36 6.37 11.46
N VAL A 207 24.47 6.36 10.46
CA VAL A 207 23.75 5.15 10.02
C VAL A 207 24.74 4.10 9.52
N LYS A 208 25.80 4.52 8.81
CA LYS A 208 26.83 3.60 8.32
C LYS A 208 27.62 2.96 9.46
N GLU A 209 28.00 3.76 10.45
CA GLU A 209 28.71 3.29 11.64
C GLU A 209 27.88 2.24 12.39
N VAL A 210 26.58 2.50 12.58
CA VAL A 210 25.67 1.53 13.22
C VAL A 210 25.49 0.28 12.36
N GLN A 211 25.38 0.41 11.04
CA GLN A 211 25.28 -0.73 10.13
C GLN A 211 26.53 -1.63 10.18
N GLU A 212 27.72 -1.03 10.23
CA GLU A 212 29.00 -1.73 10.38
C GLU A 212 29.09 -2.42 11.75
N GLN A 213 28.74 -1.73 12.82
CA GLN A 213 28.78 -2.27 14.19
C GLN A 213 27.78 -3.41 14.41
N LEU A 214 26.61 -3.35 13.77
CA LEU A 214 25.61 -4.42 13.79
C LEU A 214 25.89 -5.53 12.76
N GLY A 215 26.85 -5.34 11.86
CA GLY A 215 27.18 -6.31 10.81
C GLY A 215 26.07 -6.52 9.76
N VAL A 216 25.19 -5.53 9.57
CA VAL A 216 24.03 -5.63 8.65
C VAL A 216 24.45 -5.56 7.18
N LEU A 217 25.65 -5.04 6.90
CA LEU A 217 26.28 -5.07 5.58
C LEU A 217 26.93 -6.44 5.33
N GLY A 218 26.14 -7.47 5.00
CA GLY A 218 26.75 -8.77 4.68
C GLY A 218 25.83 -9.96 4.42
N ALA A 219 24.53 -9.89 4.73
CA ALA A 219 23.60 -10.96 4.35
C ALA A 219 22.96 -10.64 2.99
N ALA A 220 23.70 -10.85 1.91
CA ALA A 220 23.02 -11.26 0.69
C ALA A 220 22.18 -12.51 1.06
N PRO A 221 20.91 -12.62 0.63
CA PRO A 221 20.13 -13.82 0.90
C PRO A 221 20.98 -14.99 0.42
N ALA A 222 21.31 -15.91 1.33
CA ALA A 222 22.15 -17.05 1.03
C ALA A 222 21.55 -17.72 -0.21
N ALA A 223 22.27 -17.63 -1.33
CA ALA A 223 21.88 -18.31 -2.54
C ALA A 223 21.73 -19.78 -2.15
N ALA A 224 20.52 -20.30 -2.31
CA ALA A 224 20.24 -21.71 -2.09
C ALA A 224 21.31 -22.54 -2.83
N PRO A 225 21.86 -23.61 -2.22
CA PRO A 225 22.87 -24.42 -2.87
C PRO A 225 22.31 -24.91 -4.20
N ALA A 226 22.97 -24.52 -5.29
CA ALA A 226 22.64 -24.94 -6.64
C ALA A 226 22.56 -26.48 -6.66
N ALA A 227 21.37 -27.00 -6.99
CA ALA A 227 21.19 -28.43 -7.21
C ALA A 227 22.17 -28.91 -8.31
N PRO A 228 22.80 -30.08 -8.15
CA PRO A 228 23.74 -30.59 -9.13
C PRO A 228 23.03 -30.80 -10.48
N ALA A 229 23.59 -30.20 -11.53
CA ALA A 229 23.12 -30.32 -12.90
C ALA A 229 23.07 -31.79 -13.34
N ALA A 230 21.90 -32.23 -13.81
CA ALA A 230 21.73 -33.54 -14.43
C ALA A 230 22.54 -33.61 -15.76
N PRO A 231 23.27 -34.70 -16.02
CA PRO A 231 24.04 -34.84 -17.24
C PRO A 231 23.13 -35.32 -18.38
N GLY A 232 22.93 -34.49 -19.39
CA GLY A 232 22.35 -34.96 -20.64
C GLY A 232 21.63 -33.90 -21.45
N GLN A 233 22.38 -33.07 -22.16
CA GLN A 233 21.92 -32.57 -23.45
C GLN A 233 23.12 -32.26 -24.36
N ARG A 234 23.11 -32.95 -25.49
CA ARG A 234 24.14 -33.02 -26.52
C ARG A 234 24.12 -31.71 -27.31
N ALA A 235 25.26 -31.00 -27.36
CA ALA A 235 25.41 -29.82 -28.21
C ALA A 235 25.24 -30.19 -29.70
N PRO A 236 24.60 -29.34 -30.53
CA PRO A 236 24.54 -29.55 -31.97
C PRO A 236 25.90 -29.27 -32.61
N PRO A 237 26.26 -29.96 -33.70
CA PRO A 237 27.56 -29.81 -34.33
C PRO A 237 27.69 -28.47 -35.09
N PRO A 238 28.91 -27.94 -35.26
CA PRO A 238 29.14 -26.72 -36.02
C PRO A 238 28.96 -26.98 -37.51
N ALA A 239 28.25 -26.07 -38.19
CA ALA A 239 28.10 -26.06 -39.63
C ALA A 239 29.44 -25.76 -40.30
N SER A 240 29.83 -26.60 -41.26
CA SER A 240 30.98 -26.38 -42.13
C SER A 240 30.52 -26.02 -43.55
N LYS A 241 31.13 -24.94 -44.07
CA LYS A 241 31.06 -24.34 -45.42
C LYS A 241 29.90 -23.38 -45.67
#